data_AF-A0A973J312-F1
#
_entry.id   AF-A0A973J312-F1
#
_cell.length_a   1.000
_cell.length_b   1.000
_cell.length_c   1.000
_cell.angle_alpha   90.00
_cell.angle_beta   90.00
_cell.angle_gamma   90.00
#
_symmetry.space_group_name_H-M   'P 1'
#
loop_
_entity.id
_entity.type
_entity.pdbx_description
1 polymer ?
#
loop_
_entity_poly.entity_id
_entity_poly.type
_entity_poly.pdbx_seq_one_letter_code
_entity_poly.pdbx_strand_id
1 'polypeptide(L)'
;MKKFLEVIEKEANLIKMKILSGKYAGRENIFSLDYGDPMDLLADCVEKHISWEIDCSQASSEEILIWMAADMIARIFRALQENRPVFFFGKQYVATEENFLTVAQQIEDDIVSSGLMVTILSDDKDGLRIGVAEG
;
A
#
# COMPACT_ATOMS: atom_id res chain seq x y z
N MET A 1 -16.17 5.97 36.37
CA MET A 1 -16.83 6.47 35.14
C MET A 1 -15.99 7.44 34.31
N LYS A 2 -14.85 7.99 34.78
CA LYS A 2 -13.96 8.80 33.91
C LYS A 2 -13.03 7.96 33.00
N LYS A 3 -12.52 6.82 33.48
CA LYS A 3 -11.67 5.91 32.69
C LYS A 3 -12.35 5.20 31.51
N PHE A 4 -13.68 5.14 31.47
CA PHE A 4 -14.40 4.49 30.37
C PHE A 4 -14.65 5.47 29.21
N LEU A 5 -14.54 6.77 29.45
CA LEU A 5 -14.66 7.83 28.44
C LEU A 5 -13.31 8.18 27.81
N GLU A 6 -12.19 8.00 28.52
CA GLU A 6 -10.83 8.04 27.92
C GLU A 6 -10.63 6.94 26.86
N VAL A 7 -11.42 5.86 26.89
CA VAL A 7 -11.40 4.79 25.88
C VAL A 7 -12.20 5.18 24.63
N ILE A 8 -13.08 6.18 24.72
CA ILE A 8 -13.88 6.68 23.60
C ILE A 8 -13.23 7.94 22.99
N GLU A 9 -12.45 8.70 23.77
CA GLU A 9 -11.62 9.83 23.32
C GLU A 9 -10.18 9.44 22.90
N LYS A 10 -9.83 8.16 22.96
CA LYS A 10 -8.86 7.62 22.01
C LYS A 10 -9.62 7.47 20.69
N GLU A 11 -9.91 8.59 20.02
CA GLU A 11 -10.09 8.65 18.57
C GLU A 11 -8.79 8.12 17.98
N ALA A 12 -8.64 6.81 18.05
CA ALA A 12 -7.41 6.12 17.73
C ALA A 12 -7.10 6.45 16.28
N ASN A 13 -5.81 6.49 15.99
CA ASN A 13 -5.30 6.75 14.68
C ASN A 13 -5.69 5.60 13.73
N LEU A 14 -6.94 5.61 13.27
CA LEU A 14 -7.58 4.47 12.68
C LEU A 14 -7.40 4.55 11.16
N ILE A 15 -6.85 3.48 10.60
CA ILE A 15 -6.63 3.36 9.16
C ILE A 15 -7.81 2.63 8.56
N LYS A 16 -8.40 3.22 7.53
CA LYS A 16 -9.53 2.63 6.84
C LYS A 16 -9.04 1.98 5.56
N MET A 17 -9.45 0.75 5.34
CA MET A 17 -9.22 0.07 4.09
C MET A 17 -10.55 -0.31 3.47
N LYS A 18 -10.75 0.12 2.24
CA LYS A 18 -11.94 -0.19 1.45
C LYS A 18 -11.61 -1.22 0.39
N ILE A 19 -12.42 -2.27 0.31
CA ILE A 19 -12.30 -3.28 -0.73
C ILE A 19 -13.06 -2.81 -1.97
N LEU A 20 -12.39 -2.78 -3.11
CA LEU A 20 -12.93 -2.24 -4.36
C LEU A 20 -13.44 -3.33 -5.32
N SER A 21 -13.00 -4.60 -5.16
CA SER A 21 -13.37 -5.69 -6.06
C SER A 21 -13.70 -7.00 -5.34
N GLY A 22 -14.30 -7.94 -6.06
CA GLY A 22 -14.67 -9.27 -5.56
C GLY A 22 -15.92 -9.30 -4.67
N LYS A 23 -16.13 -10.43 -3.97
CA LYS A 23 -17.33 -10.72 -3.14
C LYS A 23 -17.53 -9.76 -1.96
N TYR A 24 -16.52 -8.98 -1.62
CA TYR A 24 -16.51 -8.05 -0.50
C TYR A 24 -16.38 -6.59 -0.95
N ALA A 25 -16.53 -6.30 -2.25
CA ALA A 25 -16.48 -4.95 -2.79
C ALA A 25 -17.48 -4.02 -2.07
N GLY A 26 -17.03 -2.79 -1.79
CA GLY A 26 -17.77 -1.76 -1.06
C GLY A 26 -17.70 -1.89 0.47
N ARG A 27 -17.09 -2.96 1.01
CA ARG A 27 -16.85 -3.05 2.45
C ARG A 27 -15.66 -2.19 2.85
N GLU A 28 -15.82 -1.51 3.97
CA GLU A 28 -14.77 -0.75 4.65
C GLU A 28 -14.47 -1.44 5.98
N ASN A 29 -13.18 -1.64 6.25
CA ASN A 29 -12.69 -2.16 7.51
C ASN A 29 -11.76 -1.13 8.15
N ILE A 30 -11.78 -1.08 9.47
CA ILE A 30 -10.96 -0.17 10.26
C ILE A 30 -9.87 -0.99 10.95
N PHE A 31 -8.63 -0.53 10.82
CA PHE A 31 -7.44 -1.19 11.35
C PHE A 31 -6.69 -0.26 12.31
N SER A 32 -6.00 -0.90 13.25
CA SER A 32 -4.94 -0.31 14.07
C SER A 32 -3.74 -1.25 14.00
N LEU A 33 -2.53 -0.70 14.07
CA LEU A 33 -1.28 -1.48 14.10
C LEU A 33 -1.20 -2.44 15.29
N ASP A 34 -1.99 -2.22 16.34
CA ASP A 34 -2.07 -3.12 17.49
C ASP A 34 -2.67 -4.50 17.14
N TYR A 35 -3.31 -4.64 15.98
CA TYR A 35 -4.13 -5.81 15.63
C TYR A 35 -3.69 -6.56 14.36
N GLY A 36 -2.63 -6.12 13.67
CA GLY A 36 -2.10 -6.83 12.52
C GLY A 36 -1.04 -6.05 11.74
N ASP A 37 -0.14 -6.79 11.09
CA ASP A 37 0.85 -6.23 10.17
C ASP A 37 0.17 -5.86 8.83
N PRO A 38 0.26 -4.59 8.38
CA PRO A 38 -0.26 -4.17 7.09
C PRO A 38 0.26 -4.99 5.90
N MET A 39 1.52 -5.45 5.97
CA MET A 39 2.12 -6.26 4.91
C MET A 39 1.39 -7.58 4.72
N ASP A 40 1.09 -8.30 5.80
CA ASP A 40 0.37 -9.57 5.74
C ASP A 40 -1.03 -9.38 5.14
N LEU A 41 -1.74 -8.33 5.57
CA LEU A 41 -3.09 -8.02 5.09
C LEU A 41 -3.10 -7.71 3.58
N LEU A 42 -2.14 -6.93 3.11
CA LEU A 42 -2.07 -6.51 1.72
C LEU A 42 -1.52 -7.62 0.82
N ALA A 43 -0.58 -8.44 1.29
CA ALA A 43 -0.13 -9.65 0.60
C ALA A 43 -1.31 -10.59 0.32
N ASP A 44 -2.19 -10.78 1.31
CA ASP A 44 -3.44 -11.53 1.18
C ASP A 44 -4.36 -10.97 0.07
N CYS A 45 -4.41 -9.64 -0.07
CA CYS A 45 -5.20 -8.99 -1.12
C CYS A 45 -4.58 -9.18 -2.50
N VAL A 46 -3.25 -9.09 -2.59
CA VAL A 46 -2.48 -9.35 -3.81
C VAL A 46 -2.72 -10.78 -4.29
N GLU A 47 -2.51 -11.78 -3.42
CA GLU A 47 -2.71 -13.21 -3.75
C GLU A 47 -4.14 -13.49 -4.24
N LYS A 48 -5.14 -12.84 -3.65
CA LYS A 48 -6.55 -13.05 -3.98
C LYS A 48 -7.06 -12.15 -5.12
N HIS A 49 -6.18 -11.39 -5.77
CA HIS A 49 -6.52 -10.41 -6.81
C HIS A 49 -7.63 -9.43 -6.38
N ILE A 50 -7.61 -9.02 -5.11
CA ILE A 50 -8.55 -8.07 -4.55
C ILE A 50 -7.95 -6.67 -4.72
N SER A 51 -8.75 -5.71 -5.18
CA SER A 51 -8.38 -4.31 -5.26
C SER A 51 -8.79 -3.58 -3.98
N TRP A 52 -8.00 -2.61 -3.56
CA TRP A 52 -8.22 -1.87 -2.31
C TRP A 52 -7.88 -0.39 -2.43
N GLU A 53 -8.33 0.37 -1.44
CA GLU A 53 -7.99 1.77 -1.17
C GLU A 53 -7.72 1.93 0.32
N ILE A 54 -6.73 2.75 0.67
CA ILE A 54 -6.34 3.01 2.06
C ILE A 54 -6.54 4.50 2.34
N ASP A 55 -7.28 4.79 3.41
CA ASP A 55 -7.47 6.13 3.95
C ASP A 55 -6.76 6.22 5.31
N CYS A 56 -5.68 6.99 5.33
CA CYS A 56 -4.86 7.28 6.50
C CYS A 56 -5.12 8.69 7.07
N SER A 57 -6.23 9.34 6.73
CA SER A 57 -6.52 10.74 7.13
C SER A 57 -6.60 10.98 8.63
N GLN A 58 -6.80 9.91 9.41
CA GLN A 58 -6.83 9.95 10.87
C GLN A 58 -5.59 9.29 11.49
N ALA A 59 -4.65 8.78 10.69
CA ALA A 59 -3.49 8.06 11.19
C ALA A 59 -2.40 9.01 11.72
N SER A 60 -1.57 8.56 12.67
CA SER A 60 -0.36 9.31 13.04
C SER A 60 0.68 9.25 11.93
N SER A 61 1.65 10.17 11.94
CA SER A 61 2.76 10.16 10.97
C SER A 61 3.50 8.83 10.89
N GLU A 62 3.70 8.15 12.02
CA GLU A 62 4.39 6.85 12.06
C GLU A 62 3.55 5.75 11.37
N GLU A 63 2.25 5.69 11.68
CA GLU A 63 1.32 4.76 11.04
C GLU A 63 1.18 5.01 9.54
N ILE A 64 1.13 6.28 9.13
CA ILE A 64 1.12 6.67 7.72
C ILE A 64 2.34 6.09 7.01
N LEU A 65 3.55 6.22 7.57
CA LEU A 65 4.77 5.72 6.94
C LEU A 65 4.74 4.19 6.77
N ILE A 66 4.35 3.47 7.81
CA ILE A 66 4.28 2.00 7.78
C ILE A 66 3.26 1.53 6.73
N TRP A 67 2.07 2.12 6.73
CA TRP A 67 1.01 1.72 5.80
C TRP A 67 1.26 2.16 4.36
N MET A 68 1.84 3.34 4.14
CA MET A 68 2.20 3.79 2.80
C MET A 68 3.33 2.93 2.20
N ALA A 69 4.31 2.54 3.02
CA ALA A 69 5.34 1.60 2.58
C ALA A 69 4.70 0.25 2.18
N ALA A 70 3.82 -0.29 3.02
CA ALA A 70 3.15 -1.55 2.73
C ALA A 70 2.23 -1.48 1.50
N ASP A 71 1.45 -0.41 1.36
CA ASP A 71 0.59 -0.17 0.18
C ASP A 71 1.41 -0.10 -1.11
N MET A 72 2.53 0.62 -1.08
CA MET A 72 3.41 0.77 -2.23
C MET A 72 3.99 -0.57 -2.67
N ILE A 73 4.55 -1.35 -1.74
CA ILE A 73 5.09 -2.67 -2.06
C ILE A 73 3.98 -3.58 -2.59
N ALA A 74 2.83 -3.66 -1.93
CA ALA A 74 1.71 -4.49 -2.38
C ALA A 74 1.21 -4.10 -3.79
N ARG A 75 1.17 -2.81 -4.12
CA ARG A 75 0.79 -2.35 -5.47
C ARG A 75 1.84 -2.64 -6.53
N ILE A 76 3.14 -2.58 -6.20
CA ILE A 76 4.21 -3.03 -7.09
C ILE A 76 4.00 -4.50 -7.46
N PHE A 77 3.81 -5.35 -6.44
CA PHE A 77 3.56 -6.77 -6.64
C PHE A 77 2.30 -7.01 -7.47
N ARG A 78 1.19 -6.34 -7.16
CA ARG A 78 -0.06 -6.47 -7.95
C ARG A 78 0.15 -6.06 -9.41
N ALA A 79 0.77 -4.91 -9.67
CA ALA A 79 1.01 -4.42 -11.03
C ALA A 79 1.83 -5.42 -11.84
N LEU A 80 2.92 -5.91 -11.28
CA LEU A 80 3.79 -6.88 -11.94
C LEU A 80 3.08 -8.24 -12.16
N GLN A 81 2.23 -8.72 -11.24
CA GLN A 81 1.44 -9.95 -11.41
C GLN A 81 0.40 -9.82 -12.53
N GLU A 82 -0.16 -8.61 -12.69
CA GLU A 82 -1.11 -8.28 -13.75
C GLU A 82 -0.41 -7.97 -15.08
N ASN A 83 0.92 -8.20 -15.19
CA ASN A 83 1.75 -7.85 -16.34
C ASN A 83 1.68 -6.36 -16.74
N ARG A 84 1.38 -5.49 -15.77
CA ARG A 84 1.39 -4.04 -15.96
C ARG A 84 2.78 -3.49 -15.61
N PRO A 85 3.28 -2.50 -16.38
CA PRO A 85 4.57 -1.90 -16.09
C PRO A 85 4.55 -1.08 -14.80
N VAL A 86 5.68 -1.07 -14.09
CA VAL A 86 5.94 -0.13 -12.99
C VAL A 86 6.92 0.93 -13.48
N PHE A 87 6.66 2.20 -13.19
CA PHE A 87 7.51 3.32 -13.57
C PHE A 87 8.05 4.01 -12.32
N PHE A 88 9.36 4.19 -12.27
CA PHE A 88 10.04 4.91 -11.19
C PHE A 88 11.27 5.61 -11.74
N PHE A 89 11.45 6.89 -11.45
CA PHE A 89 12.64 7.67 -11.86
C PHE A 89 13.00 7.59 -13.35
N GLY A 90 12.00 7.62 -14.23
CA GLY A 90 12.20 7.51 -15.68
C GLY A 90 12.59 6.12 -16.17
N LYS A 91 12.74 5.15 -15.27
CA LYS A 91 12.86 3.72 -15.60
C LYS A 91 11.47 3.09 -15.69
N GLN A 92 11.37 2.11 -16.58
CA GLN A 92 10.21 1.25 -16.73
C GLN A 92 10.63 -0.18 -16.39
N TYR A 93 9.90 -0.81 -15.47
CA TYR A 93 10.09 -2.18 -15.04
C TYR A 93 8.94 -3.02 -15.58
N VAL A 94 9.27 -4.13 -16.20
CA VAL A 94 8.31 -5.11 -16.72
C VAL A 94 8.78 -6.47 -16.26
N ALA A 95 7.88 -7.24 -15.64
CA ALA A 95 8.15 -8.60 -15.20
C ALA A 95 7.49 -9.62 -16.13
N THR A 96 8.05 -10.83 -16.12
CA THR A 96 7.40 -12.07 -16.51
C THR A 96 7.15 -12.91 -15.26
N GLU A 97 6.37 -13.98 -15.38
CA GLU A 97 6.13 -14.92 -14.27
C GLU A 97 7.43 -15.47 -13.66
N GLU A 98 8.47 -15.66 -14.48
CA GLU A 98 9.74 -16.27 -14.08
C GLU A 98 10.67 -15.30 -13.32
N ASN A 99 10.58 -14.00 -13.57
CA ASN A 99 11.50 -13.00 -13.01
C ASN A 99 10.83 -11.98 -12.08
N PHE A 100 9.53 -12.14 -11.85
CA PHE A 100 8.70 -11.23 -11.05
C PHE A 100 9.34 -10.82 -9.72
N LEU A 101 9.81 -11.78 -8.92
CA LEU A 101 10.43 -11.49 -7.62
C LEU A 101 11.72 -10.68 -7.76
N THR A 102 12.53 -11.00 -8.77
CA THR A 102 13.78 -10.28 -9.04
C THR A 102 13.51 -8.84 -9.47
N VAL A 103 12.48 -8.63 -10.31
CA VAL A 103 12.07 -7.28 -10.74
C VAL A 103 11.50 -6.48 -9.58
N ALA A 104 10.66 -7.10 -8.73
CA ALA A 104 10.12 -6.45 -7.54
C ALA A 104 11.22 -5.99 -6.58
N GLN A 105 12.19 -6.88 -6.28
CA GLN A 105 13.36 -6.53 -5.46
C GLN A 105 14.16 -5.39 -6.08
N GLN A 106 14.38 -5.40 -7.40
CA GLN A 106 15.13 -4.34 -8.07
C GLN A 106 14.43 -2.97 -7.95
N ILE A 107 13.09 -2.94 -8.02
CA ILE A 107 12.32 -1.71 -7.82
C ILE A 107 12.48 -1.22 -6.37
N GLU A 108 12.35 -2.12 -5.40
CA GLU A 108 12.54 -1.80 -3.97
C GLU A 108 13.94 -1.23 -3.71
N ASP A 109 14.98 -1.90 -4.22
CA ASP A 109 16.37 -1.47 -4.09
C ASP A 109 16.59 -0.09 -4.73
N ASP A 110 16.01 0.17 -5.91
CA ASP A 110 16.09 1.47 -6.58
C ASP A 110 15.35 2.57 -5.78
N ILE A 111 14.20 2.25 -5.17
CA ILE A 111 13.47 3.17 -4.28
C ILE A 111 14.30 3.50 -3.04
N VAL A 112 14.80 2.49 -2.33
CA VAL A 112 15.61 2.68 -1.11
C VAL A 112 16.90 3.45 -1.44
N SER A 113 17.57 3.09 -2.54
CA SER A 113 18.81 3.73 -2.98
C SER A 113 18.62 5.17 -3.43
N SER A 114 17.39 5.58 -3.79
CA SER A 114 17.10 6.98 -4.14
C SER A 114 17.26 7.92 -2.93
N GLY A 115 17.04 7.42 -1.72
CA GLY A 115 17.03 8.24 -0.49
C GLY A 115 15.91 9.27 -0.44
N LEU A 116 14.90 9.15 -1.32
CA LEU A 116 13.80 10.10 -1.43
C LEU A 116 12.53 9.54 -0.80
N MET A 117 11.69 10.45 -0.30
CA MET A 117 10.33 10.10 0.08
C MET A 117 9.50 9.94 -1.20
N VAL A 118 9.02 8.72 -1.44
CA VAL A 118 8.28 8.38 -2.66
C VAL A 118 6.79 8.30 -2.39
N THR A 119 6.00 8.48 -3.45
CA THR A 119 4.53 8.36 -3.40
C THR A 119 4.00 7.75 -4.69
N ILE A 120 2.77 7.25 -4.63
CA ILE A 120 2.07 6.71 -5.80
C ILE A 120 1.40 7.86 -6.53
N LEU A 121 1.80 8.09 -7.79
CA LEU A 121 1.23 9.12 -8.65
C LEU A 121 -0.01 8.62 -9.39
N SER A 122 0.03 7.38 -9.87
CA SER A 122 -1.11 6.72 -10.51
C SER A 122 -0.96 5.19 -10.42
N ASP A 123 -2.08 4.49 -10.41
CA ASP A 123 -2.15 3.03 -10.50
C ASP A 123 -3.39 2.67 -11.30
N ASP A 124 -3.18 2.42 -12.60
CA ASP A 124 -4.25 2.17 -13.56
C ASP A 124 -3.82 1.11 -14.60
N LYS A 125 -4.65 0.89 -15.61
CA LYS A 125 -4.40 -0.11 -16.66
C LYS A 125 -3.10 0.13 -17.45
N ASP A 126 -2.60 1.35 -17.49
CA ASP A 126 -1.38 1.73 -18.21
C ASP A 126 -0.12 1.52 -17.35
N GLY A 127 -0.29 1.27 -16.04
CA GLY A 127 0.79 0.88 -15.13
C GLY A 127 0.69 1.53 -13.75
N LEU A 128 1.66 1.19 -12.90
CA LEU A 128 1.89 1.85 -11.61
C LEU A 128 2.98 2.91 -11.79
N ARG A 129 2.72 4.15 -11.40
CA ARG A 129 3.71 5.25 -11.43
C ARG A 129 4.06 5.67 -10.02
N ILE A 130 5.33 5.57 -9.69
CA ILE A 130 5.91 5.99 -8.41
C ILE A 130 6.75 7.23 -8.65
N GLY A 131 6.50 8.27 -7.86
CA GLY A 131 7.17 9.56 -7.92
C GLY A 131 7.71 9.98 -6.57
N VAL A 132 8.14 11.24 -6.48
CA VAL A 132 8.59 11.85 -5.23
C VAL A 132 7.42 12.57 -4.58
N ALA A 133 7.27 12.43 -3.27
CA ALA A 133 6.32 13.21 -2.51
C ALA A 133 6.81 14.68 -2.44
N GLU A 134 6.06 15.61 -3.01
CA GLU A 134 6.32 17.04 -2.81
C GLU A 134 5.98 17.39 -1.35
N GLY A 135 6.93 18.04 -0.67
CA GLY A 135 6.79 18.49 0.72
C GLY A 135 6.11 19.84 0.87
#